data_AF-R4M275-F1
#
_entry.id   AF-R4M275-F1
#
_cell.length_a   1.000
_cell.length_b   1.000
_cell.length_c   1.000
_cell.angle_alpha   90.00
_cell.angle_beta   90.00
_cell.angle_gamma   90.00
#
_symmetry.space_group_name_H-M   'P 1'
#
loop_
_entity.id
_entity.type
_entity.pdbx_description
1 polymer ?
#
loop_
_entity_poly.entity_id
_entity_poly.type
_entity_poly.pdbx_seq_one_letter_code
_entity_poly.pdbx_strand_id
1 'polypeptide(L)' 'MTGVAGGFGAGTGGSGGVGGNAVLIGNGGNGGNAGKAGATPGAGGTGGLLLGENGLNGLP' A
#
# COMPACT_ATOMS: atom_id res chain seq x y z
N MET A 1 -29.81 18.71 17.49
CA MET A 1 -29.94 18.06 16.16
C MET A 1 -29.01 16.86 16.16
N THR A 2 -29.57 15.65 16.24
CA THR A 2 -28.82 14.39 16.18
C THR A 2 -28.79 13.91 14.73
N GLY A 3 -27.64 14.06 14.07
CA GLY A 3 -27.39 13.47 12.75
C GLY A 3 -26.75 12.10 12.89
N VAL A 4 -27.51 11.04 12.62
CA VAL A 4 -26.98 9.69 12.43
C VAL A 4 -26.32 9.61 11.05
N ALA A 5 -25.02 9.93 10.98
CA ALA A 5 -24.22 9.61 9.80
C ALA A 5 -23.87 8.11 9.89
N GLY A 6 -24.23 7.38 8.83
CA GLY A 6 -24.19 5.92 8.75
C GLY A 6 -22.89 5.30 9.24
N GLY A 7 -23.03 4.09 9.79
CA GLY A 7 -21.92 3.25 10.20
C GLY A 7 -20.98 2.96 9.05
N PHE A 8 -19.96 3.80 8.87
CA PHE A 8 -18.63 3.25 8.69
C PHE A 8 -18.37 2.51 9.98
N GLY A 9 -18.41 1.18 9.93
CA GLY A 9 -18.00 0.38 11.08
C GLY A 9 -16.71 0.98 11.63
N ALA A 10 -16.58 1.03 12.96
CA ALA A 10 -15.35 1.39 13.64
C ALA A 10 -14.23 0.34 13.38
N GLY A 11 -14.11 -0.13 12.13
CA GLY A 11 -13.03 -0.93 11.64
C GLY A 11 -11.80 -0.04 11.59
N THR A 12 -10.78 -0.47 12.31
CA THR A 12 -9.43 0.08 12.17
C THR A 12 -9.03 0.06 10.70
N GLY A 13 -8.57 1.18 10.15
CA GLY A 13 -7.98 1.19 8.81
C GLY A 13 -6.88 0.13 8.70
N GLY A 14 -6.93 -0.67 7.63
CA GLY A 14 -6.05 -1.82 7.44
C GLY A 14 -4.63 -1.45 7.02
N SER A 15 -3.73 -2.42 7.04
CA SER A 15 -2.38 -2.30 6.48
C SER A 15 -2.42 -2.04 4.98
N GLY A 16 -1.37 -1.40 4.46
CA GLY A 16 -1.19 -1.21 3.03
C GLY A 16 -0.85 -2.51 2.30
N GLY A 17 -1.30 -2.65 1.05
CA GLY A 17 -1.02 -3.83 0.22
C GLY A 17 0.42 -3.83 -0.33
N VAL A 18 1.00 -5.02 -0.53
CA VAL A 18 2.34 -5.15 -1.12
C VAL A 18 2.31 -4.84 -2.63
N GLY A 19 3.32 -4.11 -3.10
CA GLY A 19 3.49 -3.79 -4.52
C GLY A 19 3.90 -5.01 -5.34
N GLY A 20 3.47 -5.06 -6.61
CA GLY A 20 3.78 -6.17 -7.51
C GLY A 20 5.25 -6.16 -7.97
N ASN A 21 5.82 -7.34 -8.16
CA ASN A 21 7.17 -7.48 -8.71
C ASN A 21 7.15 -7.41 -10.24
N ALA A 22 8.20 -6.84 -10.82
CA ALA A 22 8.49 -7.01 -12.24
C ALA A 22 9.26 -8.33 -12.50
N VAL A 23 9.36 -8.71 -13.78
CA VAL A 23 10.06 -9.94 -14.20
C VAL A 23 11.37 -9.61 -14.90
N LEU A 24 11.40 -9.50 -16.24
CA LEU A 24 12.65 -9.28 -16.97
C LEU A 24 12.98 -7.78 -17.10
N ILE A 25 12.00 -6.97 -17.52
CA ILE A 25 12.13 -5.52 -17.64
C ILE A 25 10.90 -4.88 -17.00
N GLY A 26 11.13 -3.85 -16.18
CA GLY A 26 10.09 -3.03 -15.56
C GLY A 26 10.41 -2.71 -14.11
N ASN A 27 9.91 -1.58 -13.61
CA ASN A 27 10.04 -1.24 -12.20
C ASN A 27 9.05 -2.07 -11.36
N GLY A 28 9.40 -2.31 -10.10
CA GLY A 28 8.46 -2.85 -9.12
C GLY A 28 7.33 -1.86 -8.83
N GLY A 29 6.14 -2.38 -8.55
CA GLY A 29 5.01 -1.57 -8.11
C GLY A 29 5.22 -1.04 -6.69
N ASN A 30 4.71 0.15 -6.41
CA ASN A 30 4.76 0.73 -5.06
C ASN A 30 3.80 -0.01 -4.11
N GLY A 31 4.17 -0.07 -2.84
CA GLY A 31 3.28 -0.53 -1.78
C GLY A 31 2.16 0.47 -1.50
N GLY A 32 1.03 -0.03 -1.01
CA GLY A 32 -0.10 0.79 -0.60
C GLY A 32 0.15 1.49 0.73
N ASN A 33 -0.50 2.64 0.94
CA ASN A 33 -0.43 3.37 2.20
C ASN A 33 -1.19 2.64 3.31
N ALA A 34 -0.79 2.88 4.55
CA ALA A 34 -1.56 2.47 5.71
C ALA A 34 -2.92 3.20 5.75
N GLY A 35 -3.98 2.47 6.11
CA GLY A 35 -5.33 3.04 6.20
C GLY A 35 -5.58 3.85 7.48
N LYS A 36 -4.64 3.85 8.43
CA LYS A 36 -4.68 4.62 9.68
C LYS A 36 -3.28 4.74 10.27
N ALA A 37 -3.01 5.84 10.97
CA ALA A 37 -1.79 6.03 11.75
C ALA A 37 -1.49 4.82 12.68
N GLY A 38 -0.26 4.32 12.60
CA GLY A 38 0.22 3.17 13.35
C GLY A 38 -0.05 1.81 12.68
N ALA A 39 -0.81 1.76 11.59
CA ALA A 39 -0.87 0.58 10.74
C ALA A 39 0.37 0.50 9.84
N THR A 40 0.72 -0.70 9.38
CA THR A 40 1.92 -0.93 8.57
C THR A 40 1.64 -0.60 7.10
N PRO A 41 2.45 0.26 6.47
CA PRO A 41 2.37 0.44 5.02
C PRO A 41 2.81 -0.81 4.26
N GLY A 42 2.38 -0.93 3.02
CA GLY A 42 2.81 -2.01 2.13
C GLY A 42 4.26 -1.82 1.69
N ALA A 43 5.01 -2.92 1.57
CA ALA A 43 6.32 -2.87 0.95
C ALA A 43 6.19 -2.68 -0.58
N GLY A 44 7.14 -1.97 -1.18
CA GLY A 44 7.29 -1.94 -2.63
C GLY A 44 7.75 -3.29 -3.18
N GLY A 45 7.37 -3.57 -4.43
CA GLY A 45 7.81 -4.77 -5.16
C GLY A 45 9.22 -4.62 -5.74
N THR A 46 9.85 -5.73 -6.10
CA THR A 46 11.17 -5.75 -6.74
C THR A 46 11.08 -5.33 -8.21
N GLY A 47 12.08 -4.58 -8.68
CA GLY A 47 12.29 -4.26 -10.10
C GLY A 47 12.68 -5.48 -10.96
N GLY A 48 12.74 -5.27 -12.27
CA GLY A 48 13.04 -6.31 -13.25
C GLY A 48 14.49 -6.76 -13.17
N LEU A 49 14.73 -8.05 -13.44
CA LEU A 49 16.03 -8.70 -13.33
C LEU A 49 17.11 -8.04 -14.19
N LEU A 50 16.75 -7.57 -15.40
CA LEU A 50 17.69 -6.93 -16.30
C LEU A 50 17.66 -5.42 -16.18
N LEU A 51 16.46 -4.83 -16.13
CA LEU A 51 16.28 -3.39 -16.00
C LEU A 51 15.01 -3.08 -15.20
N GLY A 52 15.16 -2.23 -14.19
CA GLY A 52 14.06 -1.67 -13.43
C GLY A 52 14.43 -1.42 -11.97
N GLU A 53 13.88 -0.34 -11.43
CA GLU A 53 14.04 0.04 -10.04
C GLU A 53 13.01 -0.70 -9.15
N ASN A 54 13.34 -0.86 -7.87
CA ASN A 54 12.37 -1.33 -6.89
C ASN A 54 11.24 -0.31 -6.68
N GLY A 55 10.06 -0.80 -6.34
CA GLY A 55 8.97 0.03 -5.88
C GLY A 55 9.25 0.65 -4.52
N LEU A 56 8.65 1.80 -4.26
CA LEU A 56 8.70 2.47 -2.96
C LEU A 56 7.73 1.79 -1.98
N ASN A 57 8.07 1.85 -0.70
CA ASN A 57 7.13 1.50 0.36
C ASN A 57 6.02 2.54 0.43
N GLY A 58 4.84 2.10 0.86
CA GLY A 58 3.72 2.99 1.14
C GLY A 58 3.99 3.92 2.32
N LEU A 59 3.13 4.94 2.45
CA LEU A 59 3.19 5.92 3.52
C LEU A 59 2.42 5.46 4.78
N PRO A 60 2.84 5.89 5.99
CA PRO A 60 2.14 5.66 7.26
C PRO A 60 0.72 6.24 7.34
#